data_AF-A0A1I1KN84-F1
#
_entry.id   AF-A0A1I1KN84-F1
#
_cell.length_a   1.000
_cell.length_b   1.000
_cell.length_c   1.000
_cell.angle_alpha   90.00
_cell.angle_beta   90.00
_cell.angle_gamma   90.00
#
_symmetry.space_group_name_H-M   'P 1'
#
loop_
_entity.id
_entity.type
_entity.pdbx_description
1 polymer ?
#
loop_
_entity_poly.entity_id
_entity_poly.type
_entity_poly.pdbx_seq_one_letter_code
_entity_poly.pdbx_strand_id
1 'polypeptide(L)'
;MKNSKTITLTDIIVYLMNDLLGWFIIIWFDSTGNDGKFQDLSLHRVILAIGLIHIVLSLLCNLFLFKKKKIGNKLFVYNTVMTTLPYLYLAFTWFIP
;
A
#
# COMPACT_ATOMS: atom_id res chain seq x y z
N MET A 1 15.92 27.58 10.00
CA MET A 1 15.32 26.37 10.63
C MET A 1 13.78 26.35 10.59
N LYS A 2 13.11 26.85 9.54
CA LYS A 2 11.65 27.10 9.57
C LYS A 2 10.76 26.04 8.87
N ASN A 3 11.32 24.94 8.35
CA ASN A 3 10.61 24.05 7.43
C ASN A 3 10.35 22.60 7.91
N SER A 4 10.63 22.30 9.19
CA SER A 4 10.56 20.92 9.71
C SER A 4 9.13 20.36 9.78
N LYS A 5 8.14 21.18 10.15
CA LYS A 5 6.76 20.71 10.36
C LYS A 5 6.04 20.43 9.04
N THR A 6 6.21 21.30 8.05
CA THR A 6 5.61 21.15 6.72
C THR A 6 6.12 19.89 6.02
N ILE A 7 7.43 19.63 6.07
CA ILE A 7 8.04 18.42 5.49
C ILE A 7 7.49 17.16 6.18
N THR A 8 7.37 17.17 7.51
CA THR A 8 6.82 16.04 8.27
C THR A 8 5.35 15.78 7.91
N LEU A 9 4.54 16.83 7.77
CA LEU A 9 3.14 16.71 7.38
C LEU A 9 3.00 16.16 5.96
N THR A 10 3.80 16.63 5.01
CA THR A 10 3.83 16.10 3.65
C THR A 10 4.18 14.62 3.63
N ASP A 11 5.19 14.21 4.40
CA ASP A 11 5.60 12.81 4.46
C ASP A 11 4.51 11.92 5.11
N ILE A 12 3.78 12.42 6.14
CA ILE A 12 2.61 11.72 6.70
C ILE A 12 1.50 11.55 5.66
N ILE A 13 1.18 12.60 4.91
CA ILE A 13 0.13 12.55 3.87
C ILE A 13 0.51 11.55 2.78
N VAL A 14 1.77 11.55 2.32
CA VAL A 14 2.25 10.60 1.32
C VAL A 14 2.13 9.15 1.81
N TYR A 15 2.48 8.89 3.07
CA TYR A 15 2.31 7.57 3.68
C TYR A 15 0.84 7.15 3.78
N LEU A 16 -0.04 8.07 4.20
CA LEU A 16 -1.47 7.81 4.26
C LEU A 16 -2.06 7.52 2.88
N MET A 17 -1.68 8.27 1.84
CA MET A 17 -2.15 8.02 0.48
C MET A 17 -1.68 6.67 -0.06
N ASN A 18 -0.44 6.26 0.26
CA ASN A 18 0.10 4.97 -0.13
C ASN A 18 -0.63 3.80 0.56
N ASP A 19 -0.97 3.95 1.85
CA ASP A 19 -1.78 2.97 2.59
C ASP A 19 -3.20 2.86 2.01
N LEU A 20 -3.88 4.00 1.82
CA LEU A 20 -5.23 4.03 1.22
C LEU A 20 -5.27 3.43 -0.18
N LEU A 21 -4.23 3.65 -1.00
CA LEU A 21 -4.13 3.06 -2.32
C LEU A 21 -3.98 1.54 -2.26
N GLY A 22 -3.17 1.03 -1.33
CA GLY A 22 -3.04 -0.41 -1.08
C GLY A 22 -4.39 -1.05 -0.73
N TRP A 23 -5.14 -0.45 0.20
CA TRP A 23 -6.49 -0.92 0.54
C TRP A 23 -7.46 -0.84 -0.63
N PHE A 24 -7.42 0.25 -1.38
CA PHE A 24 -8.29 0.43 -2.54
C PHE A 24 -8.08 -0.68 -3.59
N ILE A 25 -6.82 -1.03 -3.87
CA ILE A 25 -6.47 -2.13 -4.78
C ILE A 25 -7.08 -3.44 -4.30
N ILE A 26 -6.93 -3.77 -3.02
CA ILE A 26 -7.43 -5.04 -2.45
C ILE A 26 -8.96 -5.11 -2.46
N ILE A 27 -9.66 -4.03 -2.07
CA ILE A 27 -11.13 -3.99 -2.11
C ILE A 27 -11.63 -4.19 -3.54
N TRP A 28 -10.98 -3.56 -4.52
CA TRP A 28 -11.34 -3.70 -5.93
C TRP A 28 -11.05 -5.11 -6.45
N PHE A 29 -9.94 -5.70 -6.00
CA PHE A 29 -9.56 -7.07 -6.33
C PHE A 29 -10.62 -8.08 -5.83
N ASP A 30 -10.99 -8.02 -4.54
CA ASP A 30 -12.01 -8.89 -3.95
C ASP A 30 -13.38 -8.70 -4.63
N SER A 31 -13.74 -7.46 -4.97
CA SER A 31 -15.02 -7.13 -5.61
C SER A 31 -15.18 -7.70 -7.02
N THR A 32 -14.07 -8.02 -7.70
CA THR A 32 -14.03 -8.40 -9.11
C THR A 32 -13.68 -9.87 -9.33
N GLY A 33 -13.35 -10.59 -8.25
CA GLY A 33 -13.11 -12.02 -8.24
C GLY A 33 -14.37 -12.84 -8.53
N ASN A 34 -14.22 -14.16 -8.58
CA ASN A 34 -15.29 -15.09 -8.96
C ASN A 34 -16.53 -15.04 -8.06
N ASP A 35 -16.36 -14.67 -6.79
CA ASP A 35 -17.45 -14.58 -5.81
C ASP A 35 -17.86 -13.12 -5.55
N GLY A 36 -17.30 -12.18 -6.33
CA GLY A 36 -17.46 -10.75 -6.17
C GLY A 36 -18.72 -10.20 -6.84
N LYS A 37 -19.27 -9.11 -6.27
CA LYS A 37 -20.48 -8.44 -6.78
C LYS A 37 -20.29 -7.83 -8.18
N PHE A 38 -19.06 -7.47 -8.54
CA PHE A 38 -18.69 -6.84 -9.81
C PHE A 38 -17.73 -7.72 -10.60
N GLN A 39 -18.06 -9.01 -10.71
CA GLN A 39 -17.22 -10.01 -11.34
C GLN A 39 -16.83 -9.60 -12.77
N ASP A 40 -15.53 -9.40 -12.97
CA ASP A 40 -14.90 -9.17 -14.27
C ASP A 40 -13.49 -9.75 -14.20
N LEU A 41 -13.32 -10.94 -14.78
CA LEU A 41 -12.09 -11.70 -14.68
C LEU A 41 -10.91 -11.03 -15.41
N SER A 42 -11.20 -10.22 -16.44
CA SER A 42 -10.16 -9.46 -17.16
C SER A 42 -9.63 -8.35 -16.25
N LEU A 43 -10.56 -7.57 -15.70
CA LEU A 43 -10.25 -6.47 -14.79
C LEU A 43 -9.63 -6.99 -13.47
N HIS A 44 -10.07 -8.13 -12.96
CA HIS A 44 -9.48 -8.81 -11.80
C HIS A 44 -7.98 -9.09 -11.97
N ARG A 45 -7.59 -9.64 -13.13
CA ARG A 45 -6.17 -9.90 -13.46
C ARG A 45 -5.37 -8.60 -13.59
N VAL A 46 -5.98 -7.55 -14.13
CA VAL A 46 -5.35 -6.22 -14.25
C VAL A 46 -5.08 -5.64 -12.85
N ILE A 47 -6.05 -5.72 -11.93
CA ILE A 47 -5.88 -5.24 -10.55
C ILE A 47 -4.79 -6.04 -9.84
N LEU A 48 -4.71 -7.36 -10.04
CA LEU A 48 -3.63 -8.18 -9.49
C LEU A 48 -2.25 -7.65 -9.91
N ALA A 49 -2.09 -7.38 -11.21
CA ALA A 49 -0.85 -6.81 -11.73
C ALA A 49 -0.54 -5.42 -11.12
N ILE A 50 -1.56 -4.56 -10.97
CA ILE A 50 -1.43 -3.26 -10.31
C ILE A 50 -0.99 -3.43 -8.85
N GLY A 51 -1.56 -4.39 -8.12
CA GLY A 51 -1.20 -4.70 -6.74
C GLY A 51 0.25 -5.16 -6.58
N LEU A 52 0.73 -6.02 -7.49
CA LEU A 52 2.12 -6.46 -7.52
C LEU A 52 3.09 -5.31 -7.84
N ILE A 53 2.72 -4.43 -8.76
CA ILE A 53 3.52 -3.24 -9.08
C ILE A 53 3.54 -2.28 -7.88
N HIS A 54 2.40 -2.07 -7.24
CA HIS A 54 2.29 -1.19 -6.09
C HIS A 54 3.17 -1.65 -4.93
N ILE A 55 3.11 -2.93 -4.52
CA ILE A 55 3.94 -3.42 -3.41
C ILE A 55 5.44 -3.28 -3.70
N VAL A 56 5.88 -3.58 -4.93
CA VAL A 56 7.29 -3.42 -5.34
C VAL A 56 7.71 -1.95 -5.30
N LEU A 57 6.91 -1.05 -5.87
CA LEU A 57 7.20 0.38 -5.88
C LEU A 57 7.20 0.97 -4.47
N SER A 58 6.23 0.61 -3.62
CA SER A 58 6.17 1.12 -2.25
C SER A 58 7.37 0.63 -1.41
N LEU A 59 7.83 -0.61 -1.59
CA LEU A 59 9.05 -1.11 -0.95
C LEU A 59 10.31 -0.36 -1.45
N LEU A 60 10.43 -0.11 -2.75
CA LEU A 60 11.52 0.68 -3.32
C LEU A 60 11.50 2.12 -2.79
N CYS A 61 10.34 2.77 -2.79
CA CYS A 61 10.18 4.11 -2.23
C CYS A 61 10.60 4.17 -0.76
N ASN A 62 10.17 3.19 0.05
CA ASN A 62 10.57 3.04 1.44
C ASN A 62 12.11 2.91 1.58
N LEU A 63 12.74 2.03 0.79
CA LEU A 63 14.18 1.78 0.87
C LEU A 63 15.05 2.94 0.37
N PHE A 64 14.66 3.64 -0.70
CA PHE A 64 15.50 4.64 -1.37
C PHE A 64 15.22 6.08 -0.91
N LEU A 65 13.96 6.47 -0.73
CA LEU A 65 13.59 7.87 -0.45
C LEU A 65 13.66 8.18 1.04
N PHE A 66 13.30 7.21 1.89
CA PHE A 66 13.10 7.46 3.32
C PHE A 66 14.26 6.98 4.19
N LYS A 67 15.11 6.08 3.71
CA LYS A 67 16.38 5.74 4.37
C LYS A 67 17.34 6.94 4.48
N LYS A 68 17.20 7.95 3.60
CA LYS A 68 17.99 9.20 3.62
C LYS A 68 17.34 10.36 4.41
N LYS A 69 16.05 10.27 4.78
CA LYS A 69 15.34 11.34 5.51
C LYS A 69 15.32 11.03 7.01
N LYS A 70 15.69 12.02 7.85
CA LYS A 70 15.70 12.00 9.34
C LYS A 70 14.30 11.88 9.99
N ILE A 71 13.33 11.29 9.32
CA ILE A 71 12.00 11.07 9.93
C ILE A 71 12.10 9.79 10.75
N GLY A 72 11.81 9.94 12.04
CA GLY A 72 12.12 8.95 13.07
C GLY A 72 11.70 7.54 12.66
N ASN A 73 12.59 6.59 12.94
CA ASN A 73 12.48 5.15 12.64
C ASN A 73 11.06 4.57 12.83
N LYS A 74 10.30 5.07 13.82
CA LYS A 74 8.92 4.67 14.09
C LYS A 74 7.93 4.94 12.94
N LEU A 75 7.98 6.10 12.28
CA LEU A 75 7.03 6.43 11.20
C LEU A 75 7.32 5.62 9.93
N PHE A 76 8.60 5.34 9.68
CA PHE A 76 9.04 4.46 8.60
C PHE A 76 8.55 3.02 8.79
N VAL A 77 8.74 2.48 10.00
CA VAL A 77 8.24 1.15 10.36
C VAL A 77 6.71 1.10 10.24
N TYR A 78 6.02 2.12 10.75
CA TYR A 78 4.56 2.23 10.61
C TYR A 78 4.12 2.20 9.14
N ASN A 79 4.70 3.03 8.29
CA ASN A 79 4.35 3.05 6.86
C ASN A 79 4.60 1.69 6.20
N THR A 80 5.72 1.04 6.50
CA THR A 80 6.06 -0.27 5.94
C THR A 80 5.04 -1.33 6.35
N VAL A 81 4.68 -1.38 7.63
CA VAL A 81 3.64 -2.31 8.13
C VAL A 81 2.31 -2.03 7.45
N MET A 82 1.85 -0.77 7.46
CA MET A 82 0.54 -0.40 6.89
C MET A 82 0.47 -0.68 5.39
N THR A 83 1.53 -0.37 4.63
CA THR A 83 1.62 -0.70 3.19
C THR A 83 1.51 -2.20 2.92
N THR A 84 2.06 -3.03 3.81
CA THR A 84 2.11 -4.49 3.64
C THR A 84 0.79 -5.15 4.08
N LEU A 85 0.05 -4.49 4.98
CA LEU A 85 -1.11 -5.06 5.65
C LEU A 85 -2.28 -5.43 4.71
N PRO A 86 -2.66 -4.63 3.68
CA PRO A 86 -3.68 -5.04 2.70
C PRO A 86 -3.33 -6.34 1.99
N TYR A 87 -2.05 -6.52 1.65
CA TYR A 87 -1.58 -7.72 0.95
C TYR A 87 -1.48 -8.94 1.85
N LEU A 88 -1.14 -8.73 3.12
CA LEU A 88 -1.23 -9.79 4.14
C LEU A 88 -2.68 -10.24 4.32
N TYR A 89 -3.62 -9.31 4.41
CA TYR A 89 -5.05 -9.64 4.43
C TYR A 89 -5.44 -10.50 3.23
N LEU A 90 -5.06 -10.10 2.02
CA LEU A 90 -5.34 -10.87 0.81
C LEU A 90 -4.70 -12.27 0.86
N ALA A 91 -3.46 -12.38 1.32
CA ALA A 91 -2.81 -13.67 1.47
C ALA A 91 -3.58 -14.55 2.47
N PHE A 92 -4.01 -14.01 3.61
CA PHE A 92 -4.77 -14.75 4.61
C PHE A 92 -6.13 -15.24 4.09
N THR A 93 -6.86 -14.42 3.34
CA THR A 93 -8.15 -14.85 2.74
C THR A 93 -7.98 -15.95 1.70
N TRP A 94 -6.78 -16.07 1.10
CA TRP A 94 -6.47 -17.14 0.15
C TRP A 94 -5.96 -18.42 0.81
N PHE A 95 -5.20 -18.30 1.91
CA PHE A 95 -4.63 -19.46 2.62
C PHE A 95 -5.56 -20.05 3.69
N ILE A 96 -6.52 -19.28 4.19
CA ILE A 96 -7.52 -19.71 5.18
C ILE A 96 -8.89 -19.58 4.51
N PRO A 97 -9.37 -20.63 3.80
CA PRO A 97 -10.69 -20.62 3.17
C PRO A 97 -11.83 -20.60 4.20
#